data_AF-D6YRK3-F1
#
_entry.id   AF-D6YRK3-F1
#
_cell.length_a   1.000
_cell.length_b   1.000
_cell.length_c   1.000
_cell.angle_alpha   90.00
_cell.angle_beta   90.00
_cell.angle_gamma   90.00
#
_symmetry.space_group_name_H-M   'P 1'
#
loop_
_entity.id
_entity.type
_entity.pdbx_description
1 polymer ?
#
loop_
_entity_poly.entity_id
_entity_poly.type
_entity_poly.pdbx_seq_one_letter_code
_entity_poly.pdbx_strand_id
1 'polypeptide(L)'
;MARSKKYQEFLLEHLADHDEAVAYLNAALEESLKGDEESQHLFLIALRNVAEAQGGVGALAKKAHVGRESLYKTLSGTGNPKWHTLVSLCVAMGLNLRLS
;
A
#
# COMPACT_ATOMS: atom_id res chain seq x y z
N MET A 1 -11.09 -17.92 -11.35
CA MET A 1 -11.15 -17.43 -9.95
C MET A 1 -10.12 -18.09 -9.01
N ALA A 2 -9.87 -19.41 -9.09
CA ALA A 2 -8.92 -20.09 -8.17
C ALA A 2 -7.44 -19.65 -8.28
N ARG A 3 -6.94 -19.26 -9.47
CA ARG A 3 -5.55 -18.81 -9.64
C ARG A 3 -5.26 -17.46 -8.98
N SER A 4 -6.19 -16.51 -9.06
CA SER A 4 -6.04 -15.18 -8.45
C SER A 4 -6.01 -15.24 -6.93
N LYS A 5 -6.80 -16.13 -6.31
CA LYS A 5 -6.78 -16.32 -4.85
C LYS A 5 -5.44 -16.90 -4.37
N LYS A 6 -4.92 -17.93 -5.06
CA LYS A 6 -3.60 -18.50 -4.75
C LYS A 6 -2.45 -17.49 -4.91
N TYR A 7 -2.52 -16.65 -5.94
CA TYR A 7 -1.54 -15.59 -6.14
C TYR A 7 -1.61 -14.55 -5.02
N GLN A 8 -2.81 -14.13 -4.62
CA GLN A 8 -2.98 -13.17 -3.53
C GLN A 8 -2.46 -13.72 -2.20
N GLU A 9 -2.76 -14.99 -1.88
CA GLU A 9 -2.25 -15.63 -0.67
C GLU A 9 -0.72 -15.68 -0.66
N PHE A 10 -0.11 -16.11 -1.77
CA PHE A 10 1.35 -16.12 -1.96
C PHE A 10 1.96 -14.71 -1.79
N LEU A 11 1.34 -13.69 -2.39
CA LEU A 11 1.80 -12.31 -2.30
C LEU A 11 1.77 -11.82 -0.85
N LEU A 12 0.66 -12.03 -0.13
CA LEU A 12 0.53 -11.57 1.25
C LEU A 12 1.52 -12.28 2.19
N GLU A 13 1.86 -13.54 1.93
CA GLU A 13 2.89 -14.26 2.68
C GLU A 13 4.27 -13.62 2.51
N HIS A 14 4.64 -13.21 1.29
CA HIS A 14 5.92 -12.56 1.02
C HIS A 14 5.98 -11.15 1.60
N LEU A 15 4.89 -10.37 1.48
CA LEU A 15 4.82 -9.00 1.98
C LEU A 15 4.78 -8.89 3.52
N ALA A 16 4.73 -10.03 4.23
CA ALA A 16 4.95 -10.06 5.67
C ALA A 16 6.42 -9.75 6.02
N ASP A 17 7.36 -10.07 5.13
CA ASP A 17 8.74 -9.66 5.23
C ASP A 17 8.90 -8.17 4.88
N HIS A 18 9.72 -7.45 5.67
CA HIS A 18 9.86 -6.01 5.52
C HIS A 18 10.60 -5.62 4.24
N ASP A 19 11.65 -6.36 3.89
CA ASP A 19 12.48 -6.03 2.73
C ASP A 19 11.73 -6.31 1.42
N GLU A 20 10.97 -7.41 1.37
CA GLU A 20 10.05 -7.71 0.27
C GLU A 20 8.95 -6.65 0.13
N ALA A 21 8.37 -6.19 1.24
CA ALA A 21 7.37 -5.12 1.22
C ALA A 21 7.96 -3.80 0.69
N VAL A 22 9.18 -3.44 1.09
CA VAL A 22 9.87 -2.24 0.60
C VAL A 22 10.18 -2.36 -0.89
N ALA A 23 10.71 -3.50 -1.35
CA ALA A 23 11.01 -3.73 -2.76
C ALA A 23 9.74 -3.63 -3.62
N TYR A 24 8.65 -4.25 -3.16
CA TYR A 24 7.35 -4.21 -3.82
C TYR A 24 6.78 -2.79 -3.91
N LEU A 25 6.83 -2.02 -2.81
CA LEU A 25 6.35 -0.63 -2.79
C LEU A 25 7.21 0.29 -3.66
N ASN A 26 8.53 0.09 -3.70
CA ASN A 26 9.41 0.85 -4.58
C ASN A 26 9.09 0.61 -6.06
N ALA A 27 8.88 -0.66 -6.46
CA ALA A 27 8.48 -0.99 -7.82
C ALA A 27 7.12 -0.37 -8.19
N ALA A 28 6.14 -0.42 -7.28
CA ALA A 28 4.84 0.20 -7.48
C ALA A 28 4.91 1.73 -7.55
N LEU A 29 5.77 2.36 -6.73
CA LEU A 29 6.00 3.79 -6.76
C LEU A 29 6.66 4.21 -8.08
N GLU A 30 7.68 3.48 -8.53
CA GLU A 30 8.37 3.74 -9.80
C GLU A 30 7.40 3.71 -10.98
N GLU A 31 6.52 2.70 -11.04
CA GLU A 31 5.50 2.61 -12.08
C GLU A 31 4.47 3.74 -11.98
N SER A 32 4.04 4.09 -10.77
CA SER A 32 3.09 5.19 -10.54
C SER A 32 3.58 6.55 -11.03
N LEU A 33 4.91 6.76 -11.06
CA LEU A 33 5.54 8.00 -11.50
C LEU A 33 5.72 8.08 -13.02
N LYS A 34 5.54 6.98 -13.75
CA LYS A 34 5.68 6.92 -15.23
C LYS A 34 4.37 7.18 -15.97
N GLY A 35 3.24 6.98 -15.31
CA GLY A 35 1.93 6.87 -15.96
C GLY A 35 0.93 7.96 -15.58
N ASP A 36 -0.30 7.71 -15.99
CA ASP A 36 -1.49 8.53 -15.72
C ASP A 36 -2.10 8.25 -14.33
N GLU A 37 -3.28 8.83 -14.07
CA GLU A 37 -4.01 8.65 -12.82
C GLU A 37 -4.32 7.17 -12.51
N GLU A 38 -4.57 6.33 -13.52
CA GLU A 38 -4.78 4.89 -13.31
C GLU A 38 -3.52 4.20 -12.79
N SER A 39 -2.36 4.60 -13.32
CA SER A 39 -1.05 4.10 -12.89
C SER A 39 -0.72 4.54 -11.46
N GLN A 40 -1.19 5.72 -11.04
CA GLN A 40 -1.04 6.20 -9.66
C GLN A 40 -1.76 5.32 -8.63
N HIS A 41 -2.89 4.71 -9.03
CA HIS A 41 -3.63 3.80 -8.15
C HIS A 41 -2.86 2.50 -7.85
N LEU A 42 -1.87 2.11 -8.67
CA LEU A 42 -1.03 0.92 -8.41
C LEU A 42 -0.30 1.04 -7.07
N PHE A 43 0.23 2.22 -6.75
CA PHE A 43 0.90 2.45 -5.47
C PHE A 43 -0.07 2.34 -4.29
N LEU A 44 -1.31 2.80 -4.44
CA LEU A 44 -2.35 2.69 -3.40
C LEU A 44 -2.76 1.24 -3.15
N ILE A 45 -2.90 0.47 -4.23
CA ILE A 45 -3.15 -0.98 -4.16
C ILE A 45 -1.98 -1.69 -3.49
N ALA A 46 -0.74 -1.30 -3.81
CA ALA A 46 0.45 -1.89 -3.19
C ALA A 46 0.51 -1.61 -1.68
N LEU A 47 0.26 -0.36 -1.27
CA LEU A 47 0.13 0.02 0.14
C LEU A 47 -0.95 -0.80 0.85
N ARG A 48 -2.07 -1.08 0.17
CA ARG A 48 -3.11 -1.97 0.71
C ARG A 48 -2.60 -3.38 0.93
N ASN A 49 -1.94 -3.98 -0.07
CA ASN A 49 -1.43 -5.35 0.03
C ASN A 49 -0.44 -5.49 1.19
N VAL A 50 0.48 -4.53 1.35
CA VAL A 50 1.40 -4.50 2.50
C VAL A 50 0.65 -4.34 3.81
N ALA A 51 -0.35 -3.46 3.87
CA ALA A 51 -1.19 -3.31 5.05
C ALA A 51 -1.91 -4.61 5.43
N GLU A 52 -2.47 -5.33 4.46
CA GLU A 52 -3.13 -6.62 4.68
C GLU A 52 -2.15 -7.70 5.17
N ALA A 53 -0.95 -7.76 4.60
CA ALA A 53 0.10 -8.69 5.02
C ALA A 53 0.60 -8.43 6.46
N GLN A 54 0.65 -7.16 6.89
CA GLN A 54 1.24 -6.75 8.17
C GLN A 54 0.20 -6.49 9.28
N GLY A 55 -0.93 -7.21 9.24
CA GLY A 55 -1.96 -7.18 10.29
C GLY A 55 -3.25 -6.44 9.93
N GLY A 56 -3.43 -6.08 8.65
CA GLY A 56 -4.67 -5.53 8.11
C GLY A 56 -4.69 -4.01 8.01
N VAL A 57 -5.51 -3.50 7.08
CA VAL A 57 -5.80 -2.06 6.92
C VAL A 57 -6.32 -1.42 8.21
N GLY A 58 -7.05 -2.17 9.03
CA GLY A 58 -7.54 -1.70 10.33
C GLY A 58 -6.43 -1.45 11.35
N ALA A 59 -5.34 -2.22 11.33
CA ALA A 59 -4.18 -2.00 12.19
C ALA A 59 -3.38 -0.79 11.72
N LEU A 60 -3.20 -0.65 10.41
CA LEU A 60 -2.57 0.53 9.81
C LEU A 60 -3.33 1.82 10.14
N ALA A 61 -4.66 1.82 10.01
CA ALA A 61 -5.50 2.97 10.34
C ALA A 61 -5.25 3.47 11.77
N LYS A 62 -5.13 2.52 12.72
CA LYS A 62 -4.82 2.82 14.12
C LYS A 62 -3.41 3.40 14.28
N LYS A 63 -2.40 2.82 13.63
CA LYS A 63 -1.01 3.30 13.67
C LYS A 63 -0.84 4.69 13.04
N ALA A 64 -1.56 4.95 11.95
CA ALA A 64 -1.51 6.21 11.21
C ALA A 64 -2.48 7.28 11.73
N HIS A 65 -3.25 6.99 12.78
CA HIS A 65 -4.28 7.90 13.34
C HIS A 65 -5.30 8.41 12.32
N VAL A 66 -5.70 7.55 11.38
CA VAL A 66 -6.72 7.86 10.36
C VAL A 66 -7.98 7.02 10.56
N GLY A 67 -9.12 7.55 10.11
CA GLY A 67 -10.39 6.81 10.16
C GLY A 67 -10.33 5.55 9.29
N ARG A 68 -10.72 4.40 9.84
CA ARG A 68 -10.66 3.10 9.14
C ARG A 68 -11.42 3.11 7.81
N GLU A 69 -12.66 3.63 7.80
CA GLU A 69 -13.47 3.70 6.57
C GLU A 69 -12.82 4.61 5.52
N SER A 70 -12.29 5.75 5.96
CA SER A 70 -11.56 6.67 5.09
C SER A 70 -10.31 6.01 4.50
N LEU A 71 -9.60 5.18 5.29
CA LEU A 71 -8.43 4.48 4.80
C LEU A 71 -8.78 3.41 3.76
N TYR A 72 -9.86 2.65 3.94
CA TYR A 72 -10.31 1.70 2.91
C TYR A 72 -10.66 2.39 1.59
N LYS A 73 -11.29 3.58 1.64
CA LYS A 73 -11.54 4.40 0.44
C LYS A 73 -10.25 4.97 -0.15
N THR A 74 -9.31 5.35 0.71
CA THR A 74 -8.02 5.92 0.30
C THR A 74 -7.15 4.89 -0.43
N LEU A 75 -7.14 3.65 0.05
CA LEU A 75 -6.35 2.55 -0.51
C LEU A 75 -7.14 1.71 -1.54
N SER A 76 -8.19 2.28 -2.12
CA SER A 76 -8.91 1.65 -3.23
C SER A 76 -8.16 1.87 -4.55
N GLY A 77 -8.55 1.14 -5.59
CA GLY A 77 -8.05 1.36 -6.95
C GLY A 77 -8.55 2.66 -7.62
N THR A 78 -9.17 3.56 -6.86
CA THR A 78 -9.68 4.87 -7.29
C THR A 78 -9.48 5.96 -6.22
N GLY A 79 -8.61 5.69 -5.23
CA GLY A 79 -8.37 6.59 -4.12
C GLY A 79 -7.56 7.81 -4.55
N ASN A 80 -7.78 8.94 -3.88
CA ASN A 80 -6.99 10.16 -4.08
C ASN A 80 -6.58 10.76 -2.72
N PRO A 81 -5.57 10.18 -2.04
CA PRO A 81 -5.08 10.71 -0.77
C PRO A 81 -4.46 12.08 -0.94
N LYS A 82 -4.71 12.97 0.03
CA LYS A 82 -3.85 14.14 0.23
C LYS A 82 -2.44 13.69 0.60
N TRP A 83 -1.45 14.50 0.24
CA TRP A 83 -0.04 14.26 0.56
C TRP A 83 0.21 13.88 2.02
N HIS A 84 -0.38 14.63 2.97
CA HIS A 84 -0.20 14.36 4.41
C HIS A 84 -0.68 12.95 4.81
N THR A 85 -1.75 12.45 4.18
CA THR A 85 -2.27 11.10 4.44
C THR A 85 -1.28 10.06 3.94
N LEU A 86 -0.80 10.21 2.70
CA LEU A 86 0.18 9.30 2.11
C LEU A 86 1.44 9.17 2.98
N VAL A 87 2.01 10.31 3.39
CA VAL A 87 3.19 10.35 4.27
C VAL A 87 2.91 9.68 5.61
N SER A 88 1.75 9.95 6.23
CA SER A 88 1.38 9.34 7.51
C SER A 88 1.28 7.82 7.42
N LEU A 89 0.78 7.30 6.30
CA LEU A 89 0.72 5.86 6.06
C LEU A 89 2.10 5.24 5.91
N CYS A 90 2.98 5.88 5.12
CA CYS A 90 4.35 5.40 4.93
C CYS A 90 5.12 5.35 6.27
N VAL A 91 5.03 6.42 7.07
CA VAL A 91 5.65 6.48 8.40
C VAL A 91 5.07 5.41 9.34
N ALA A 92 3.75 5.20 9.33
CA ALA A 92 3.10 4.18 10.15
C ALA A 92 3.48 2.73 9.76
N MET A 93 3.92 2.52 8.52
CA MET A 93 4.51 1.26 8.03
C MET A 93 6.02 1.15 8.31
N GLY A 94 6.65 2.17 8.90
CA GLY A 94 8.09 2.20 9.12
C GLY A 94 8.92 2.52 7.87
N LEU A 95 8.28 3.06 6.83
CA LEU A 95 8.91 3.38 5.55
C LEU A 95 9.48 4.80 5.53
N ASN A 96 10.53 4.99 4.74
CA ASN A 96 11.08 6.30 4.43
C ASN A 96 11.02 6.54 2.92
N LEU A 97 10.26 7.55 2.49
CA LEU A 97 10.33 8.00 1.10
C LEU A 97 11.68 8.68 0.85
N ARG A 98 12.40 8.21 -0.18
CA ARG A 98 13.61 8.86 -0.69
C ARG A 98 13.47 9.01 -2.19
N LEU A 99 13.79 10.20 -2.67
CA LEU A 99 13.96 10.50 -4.09
C LEU A 99 15.47 10.55 -4.31
N SER A 100 16.00 9.63 -5.09
CA SER A 100 17.42 9.51 -5.41
C SER A 100 17.62 9.41 -6.91
#